data_AF-A0A923QW02-F1
#
_entry.id   AF-A0A923QW02-F1
#
_cell.length_a   1.000
_cell.length_b   1.000
_cell.length_c   1.000
_cell.angle_alpha   90.00
_cell.angle_beta   90.00
_cell.angle_gamma   90.00
#
_symmetry.space_group_name_H-M   'P 1'
#
loop_
_entity.id
_entity.type
_entity.pdbx_description
1 polymer ?
#
loop_
_entity_poly.entity_id
_entity_poly.type
_entity_poly.pdbx_seq_one_letter_code
_entity_poly.pdbx_strand_id
1 'polypeptide(L)'
;MSVQVKNSFAVLAVMFGVFSGCNDTGFSSVLSQKQSDQIAPVSDPSVPALPPSTSTLCEDHPEAPACSRAPVVTSAGVVTILFTVSQIPDEAANLIMTNAVKYASPVANPKILFLKDSNTHGEDEGDSDYIKNALLAGYQVEYRVIMPGGLRREEVTGKDLVIVSNPGHPLSDEQTLSTLKSFSGGVILVGDDMSNGAGFSLESFTGLRFRDNGSSLSCNGQSFSYDNQGGYQYRVTMNSEFLPGIPEADKHYTYGNDLDLTEALPGVQVLASAIGAAGTCDIAPVPAVVRRTK
;
A
#
# COMPACT_ATOMS: atom_id res chain seq x y z
N MET A 1 30.43 49.57 17.18
CA MET A 1 29.11 50.02 16.68
C MET A 1 28.12 48.94 17.06
N SER A 2 27.57 48.99 18.26
CA SER A 2 26.23 49.52 18.61
C SER A 2 25.07 48.77 17.94
N VAL A 3 24.30 48.15 18.82
CA VAL A 3 23.17 47.24 18.66
C VAL A 3 21.93 47.95 18.08
N GLN A 4 21.14 47.26 17.26
CA GLN A 4 19.69 47.50 17.20
C GLN A 4 18.92 46.17 17.08
N VAL A 5 18.30 45.77 18.19
CA VAL A 5 17.24 44.78 18.26
C VAL A 5 15.92 45.52 18.03
N LYS A 6 15.11 45.08 17.06
CA LYS A 6 13.73 45.54 16.91
C LYS A 6 12.77 44.40 17.28
N ASN A 7 12.18 44.54 18.46
CA ASN A 7 10.95 43.88 18.86
C ASN A 7 9.77 44.55 18.13
N SER A 8 8.85 43.74 17.60
CA SER A 8 7.49 44.20 17.32
C SER A 8 6.50 43.10 17.70
N PHE A 9 5.65 43.46 18.66
CA PHE A 9 4.41 42.79 19.08
C PHE A 9 3.32 42.95 18.01
N ALA A 10 2.46 41.95 17.84
CA ALA A 10 1.07 42.11 17.39
C ALA A 10 0.24 40.89 17.86
N VAL A 11 -0.47 41.01 18.98
CA VAL A 11 -1.94 41.21 19.08
C VAL A 11 -2.76 39.96 18.74
N LEU A 12 -3.21 39.33 19.83
CA LEU A 12 -4.20 38.27 19.95
C LEU A 12 -5.60 38.84 19.68
N ALA A 13 -6.38 38.22 18.78
CA ALA A 13 -7.81 38.48 18.64
C ALA A 13 -8.59 37.19 18.92
N VAL A 14 -9.27 37.18 20.06
CA VAL A 14 -10.25 36.17 20.46
C VAL A 14 -11.60 36.56 19.89
N MET A 15 -12.23 35.70 19.08
CA MET A 15 -13.63 35.83 18.68
C MET A 15 -14.42 34.65 19.24
N PHE A 16 -15.25 34.95 20.23
CA PHE A 16 -16.32 34.08 20.72
C PHE A 16 -17.50 34.16 19.74
N GLY A 17 -17.88 33.02 19.16
CA GLY A 17 -19.13 32.86 18.43
C GLY A 17 -20.05 31.90 19.18
N VAL A 18 -21.05 32.44 19.86
CA VAL A 18 -22.18 31.70 20.43
C VAL A 18 -23.33 31.81 19.43
N PHE A 19 -23.82 30.69 18.91
CA PHE A 19 -25.15 30.61 18.31
C PHE A 19 -25.87 29.34 18.78
N SER A 20 -26.90 29.56 19.60
CA SER A 20 -27.97 28.61 19.88
C SER A 20 -29.09 28.80 18.85
N GLY A 21 -29.72 27.71 18.41
CA GLY A 21 -30.96 27.78 17.63
C GLY A 21 -31.39 26.42 17.08
N CYS A 22 -32.37 25.80 17.75
CA CYS A 22 -33.07 24.59 17.35
C CYS A 22 -33.83 24.74 16.02
N ASN A 23 -33.97 23.64 15.26
CA ASN A 23 -35.29 23.23 14.78
C ASN A 23 -35.31 21.75 14.35
N ASP A 24 -36.18 21.00 15.03
CA ASP A 24 -36.80 19.76 14.58
C ASP A 24 -37.66 20.02 13.34
N THR A 25 -37.58 19.14 12.34
CA THR A 25 -38.75 18.55 11.67
C THR A 25 -38.29 17.34 10.88
N GLY A 26 -38.87 16.18 11.19
CA GLY A 26 -38.51 14.90 10.60
C GLY A 26 -38.87 14.74 9.13
N PHE A 27 -38.22 13.76 8.50
CA PHE A 27 -38.74 13.13 7.30
C PHE A 27 -38.41 11.63 7.28
N SER A 28 -39.52 10.88 7.32
CA SER A 28 -39.85 9.60 6.72
C SER A 28 -38.75 8.65 6.22
N SER A 29 -38.90 7.42 6.69
CA SER A 29 -38.29 6.17 6.25
C SER A 29 -38.25 5.93 4.74
N VAL A 30 -37.09 5.50 4.24
CA VAL A 30 -36.99 4.53 3.14
C VAL A 30 -36.02 3.43 3.55
N LEU A 31 -36.59 2.32 3.97
CA LEU A 31 -35.93 1.02 4.08
C LEU A 31 -35.48 0.58 2.68
N SER A 32 -34.18 0.50 2.48
CA SER A 32 -33.57 -0.29 1.39
C SER A 32 -32.49 -1.17 2.00
N GLN A 33 -32.93 -2.30 2.59
CA GLN A 33 -32.02 -3.38 2.94
C GLN A 33 -31.61 -4.10 1.65
N LYS A 34 -30.50 -3.67 1.06
CA LYS A 34 -29.67 -4.58 0.25
C LYS A 34 -28.88 -5.43 1.24
N GLN A 35 -29.47 -6.55 1.62
CA GLN A 35 -28.78 -7.62 2.32
C GLN A 35 -27.77 -8.21 1.31
N SER A 36 -26.55 -7.69 1.35
CA SER A 36 -25.42 -8.33 0.70
C SER A 36 -25.13 -9.57 1.52
N ASP A 37 -25.36 -10.74 0.95
CA ASP A 37 -24.93 -12.02 1.51
C ASP A 37 -23.40 -12.01 1.61
N GLN A 38 -22.88 -11.49 2.72
CA GLN A 38 -21.51 -11.73 3.13
C GLN A 38 -21.45 -13.19 3.56
N ILE A 39 -21.03 -14.04 2.62
CA ILE A 39 -20.64 -15.41 2.90
C ILE A 39 -19.50 -15.33 3.91
N ALA A 40 -19.80 -15.62 5.17
CA ALA A 40 -18.78 -15.70 6.20
C ALA A 40 -17.75 -16.76 5.76
N PRO A 41 -16.46 -16.42 5.69
CA PRO A 41 -15.43 -17.39 5.33
C PRO A 41 -15.45 -18.52 6.36
N VAL A 42 -15.56 -19.76 5.88
CA VAL A 42 -15.49 -20.97 6.69
C VAL A 42 -14.08 -21.03 7.29
N SER A 43 -13.93 -20.60 8.55
CA SER A 43 -12.69 -20.75 9.29
C SER A 43 -12.50 -22.22 9.63
N ASP A 44 -11.49 -22.86 9.05
CA ASP A 44 -11.06 -24.19 9.46
C ASP A 44 -10.55 -24.13 10.92
N PRO A 45 -11.21 -24.80 11.88
CA PRO A 45 -10.84 -24.73 13.29
C PRO A 45 -9.49 -25.39 13.61
N SER A 46 -8.84 -26.03 12.63
CA SER A 46 -7.54 -26.69 12.81
C SER A 46 -6.32 -25.77 12.64
N VAL A 47 -6.49 -24.55 12.13
CA VAL A 47 -5.38 -23.59 12.00
C VAL A 47 -5.36 -22.66 13.21
N PRO A 48 -4.29 -22.64 14.01
CA PRO A 48 -4.15 -21.68 15.10
C PRO A 48 -4.33 -20.25 14.56
N ALA A 49 -5.21 -19.47 15.20
CA ALA A 49 -5.34 -18.06 14.89
C ALA A 49 -3.98 -17.38 15.12
N LEU A 50 -3.52 -16.64 14.11
CA LEU A 50 -2.32 -15.83 14.26
C LEU A 50 -2.56 -14.72 15.30
N PRO A 51 -1.51 -14.25 15.99
CA PRO A 51 -1.64 -13.08 16.83
C PRO A 51 -2.21 -11.90 16.01
N PRO A 52 -3.00 -11.00 16.64
CA PRO A 52 -3.47 -9.80 15.97
C PRO A 52 -2.31 -8.98 15.41
N SER A 53 -2.61 -8.09 14.48
CA SER A 53 -1.65 -7.07 14.04
C SER A 53 -1.10 -6.32 15.26
N THR A 54 0.19 -5.98 15.24
CA THR A 54 0.84 -5.14 16.27
C THR A 54 0.59 -3.64 16.05
N SER A 55 -0.32 -3.27 15.15
CA SER A 55 -0.69 -1.88 14.90
C SER A 55 -1.54 -1.35 16.05
N THR A 56 -1.15 -0.22 16.62
CA THR A 56 -1.94 0.50 17.63
C THR A 56 -3.34 0.86 17.10
N LEU A 57 -3.47 1.14 15.79
CA LEU A 57 -4.78 1.33 15.14
C LEU A 57 -5.67 0.09 15.26
N CYS A 58 -5.10 -1.11 15.26
CA CYS A 58 -5.84 -2.35 15.49
C CYS A 58 -6.07 -2.67 16.97
N GLU A 59 -5.28 -2.09 17.87
CA GLU A 59 -5.57 -2.13 19.30
C GLU A 59 -6.74 -1.19 19.63
N ASP A 60 -6.81 -0.02 18.97
CA ASP A 60 -7.87 0.98 19.13
C ASP A 60 -9.16 0.60 18.37
N HIS A 61 -9.05 -0.18 17.29
CA HIS A 61 -10.17 -0.65 16.46
C HIS A 61 -10.13 -2.16 16.21
N PRO A 62 -10.19 -3.01 17.26
CA PRO A 62 -10.04 -4.46 17.14
C PRO A 62 -11.15 -5.12 16.30
N GLU A 63 -12.31 -4.48 16.20
CA GLU A 63 -13.45 -4.92 15.38
C GLU A 63 -13.34 -4.55 13.91
N ALA A 64 -12.42 -3.65 13.54
CA ALA A 64 -12.26 -3.23 12.15
C ALA A 64 -11.90 -4.43 11.27
N PRO A 65 -12.64 -4.73 10.19
CA PRO A 65 -12.30 -5.86 9.33
C PRO A 65 -10.91 -5.75 8.71
N ALA A 66 -10.34 -4.54 8.61
CA ALA A 66 -8.94 -4.31 8.23
C ALA A 66 -7.92 -4.99 9.16
N CYS A 67 -8.26 -5.16 10.44
CA CYS A 67 -7.40 -5.73 11.49
C CYS A 67 -7.50 -7.26 11.63
N SER A 68 -8.49 -7.87 10.99
CA SER A 68 -8.56 -9.32 10.80
C SER A 68 -7.59 -9.77 9.71
N ARG A 69 -6.98 -10.95 9.87
CA ARG A 69 -6.16 -11.63 8.83
C ARG A 69 -6.96 -12.54 7.91
N ALA A 70 -8.29 -12.57 8.04
CA ALA A 70 -9.14 -13.39 7.18
C ALA A 70 -9.05 -12.93 5.71
N PRO A 71 -8.91 -13.85 4.74
CA PRO A 71 -8.95 -13.52 3.32
C PRO A 71 -10.23 -12.77 2.96
N VAL A 72 -10.12 -11.77 2.08
CA VAL A 72 -11.28 -11.04 1.53
C VAL A 72 -11.54 -11.39 0.07
N VAL A 73 -10.75 -12.30 -0.48
CA VAL A 73 -10.83 -12.75 -1.87
C VAL A 73 -11.03 -14.26 -1.92
N THR A 74 -11.71 -14.72 -2.97
CA THR A 74 -11.96 -16.15 -3.23
C THR A 74 -10.98 -16.76 -4.24
N SER A 75 -10.16 -15.92 -4.89
CA SER A 75 -9.14 -16.33 -5.85
C SER A 75 -7.85 -15.54 -5.65
N ALA A 76 -6.73 -16.17 -6.01
CA ALA A 76 -5.42 -15.54 -5.99
C ALA A 76 -5.37 -14.34 -6.95
N GLY A 77 -4.62 -13.32 -6.54
CA GLY A 77 -4.40 -12.11 -7.34
C GLY A 77 -2.95 -11.66 -7.29
N VAL A 78 -2.67 -10.58 -8.04
CA VAL A 78 -1.45 -9.80 -7.94
C VAL A 78 -1.81 -8.49 -7.25
N VAL A 79 -1.18 -8.21 -6.12
CA VAL A 79 -1.22 -6.89 -5.47
C VAL A 79 0.10 -6.19 -5.75
N THR A 80 0.06 -4.93 -6.16
CA THR A 80 1.26 -4.12 -6.40
C THR A 80 1.19 -2.89 -5.51
N ILE A 81 2.25 -2.65 -4.76
CA ILE A 81 2.45 -1.52 -3.84
C ILE A 81 3.62 -0.70 -4.40
N LEU A 82 3.34 0.52 -4.86
CA LEU A 82 4.30 1.40 -5.55
C LEU A 82 5.00 2.38 -4.60
N PHE A 83 5.36 1.91 -3.41
CA PHE A 83 6.13 2.68 -2.45
C PHE A 83 6.86 1.75 -1.48
N THR A 84 7.95 2.26 -0.92
CA THR A 84 8.78 1.58 0.07
C THR A 84 8.11 1.64 1.43
N VAL A 85 7.64 0.49 1.92
CA VAL A 85 6.79 0.44 3.11
C VAL A 85 7.54 0.76 4.41
N SER A 86 8.86 0.63 4.45
CA SER A 86 9.67 1.09 5.59
C SER A 86 9.85 2.62 5.67
N GLN A 87 9.43 3.36 4.64
CA GLN A 87 9.51 4.82 4.59
C GLN A 87 8.17 5.53 4.89
N ILE A 88 7.16 4.78 5.32
CA ILE A 88 5.85 5.32 5.76
C ILE A 88 5.64 5.02 7.25
N PRO A 89 4.66 5.66 7.93
CA PRO A 89 4.38 5.37 9.33
C PRO A 89 4.12 3.88 9.59
N ASP A 90 4.65 3.34 10.69
CA ASP A 90 4.61 1.92 11.01
C ASP A 90 3.19 1.35 11.03
N GLU A 91 2.23 2.12 11.55
CA GLU A 91 0.83 1.71 11.62
C GLU A 91 0.22 1.54 10.23
N ALA A 92 0.55 2.45 9.31
CA ALA A 92 0.11 2.39 7.91
C ALA A 92 0.79 1.21 7.19
N ALA A 93 2.10 1.04 7.35
CA ALA A 93 2.85 -0.07 6.78
C ALA A 93 2.26 -1.43 7.19
N ASN A 94 1.93 -1.59 8.47
CA ASN A 94 1.33 -2.81 9.00
C ASN A 94 -0.05 -3.08 8.42
N LEU A 95 -0.92 -2.07 8.39
CA LEU A 95 -2.26 -2.18 7.81
C LEU A 95 -2.20 -2.51 6.32
N ILE A 96 -1.32 -1.85 5.57
CA ILE A 96 -1.17 -2.06 4.12
C ILE A 96 -0.68 -3.47 3.84
N MET A 97 0.39 -3.93 4.50
CA MET A 97 0.91 -5.28 4.24
C MET A 97 -0.06 -6.37 4.69
N THR A 98 -0.72 -6.20 5.84
CA THR A 98 -1.74 -7.15 6.31
C THR A 98 -2.90 -7.24 5.31
N ASN A 99 -3.37 -6.11 4.80
CA ASN A 99 -4.45 -6.10 3.80
C ASN A 99 -3.97 -6.58 2.42
N ALA A 100 -2.75 -6.26 2.00
CA ALA A 100 -2.18 -6.79 0.77
C ALA A 100 -2.17 -8.33 0.75
N VAL A 101 -1.84 -8.98 1.87
CA VAL A 101 -1.92 -10.45 2.00
C VAL A 101 -3.36 -10.96 1.79
N LYS A 102 -4.35 -10.31 2.42
CA LYS A 102 -5.78 -10.67 2.31
C LYS A 102 -6.36 -10.49 0.91
N TYR A 103 -5.84 -9.50 0.18
CA TYR A 103 -6.23 -9.20 -1.20
C TYR A 103 -5.47 -10.05 -2.22
N ALA A 104 -4.28 -10.54 -1.88
CA ALA A 104 -3.48 -11.39 -2.77
C ALA A 104 -3.85 -12.89 -2.67
N SER A 105 -4.18 -13.39 -1.48
CA SER A 105 -4.37 -14.82 -1.23
C SER A 105 -5.76 -15.16 -0.69
N PRO A 106 -6.43 -16.20 -1.22
CA PRO A 106 -7.68 -16.74 -0.65
C PRO A 106 -7.44 -17.70 0.53
N VAL A 107 -6.18 -18.03 0.84
CA VAL A 107 -5.83 -18.99 1.90
C VAL A 107 -5.71 -18.26 3.23
N ALA A 108 -6.45 -18.72 4.24
CA ALA A 108 -6.27 -18.25 5.61
C ALA A 108 -4.88 -18.69 6.12
N ASN A 109 -4.06 -17.73 6.59
CA ASN A 109 -2.67 -17.96 7.00
C ASN A 109 -1.80 -18.62 5.90
N PRO A 110 -1.53 -17.92 4.78
CA PRO A 110 -0.78 -18.48 3.67
C PRO A 110 0.67 -18.80 4.05
N LYS A 111 1.23 -19.84 3.43
CA LYS A 111 2.68 -20.08 3.39
C LYS A 111 3.33 -19.10 2.44
N ILE A 112 4.13 -18.19 3.00
CA ILE A 112 4.72 -17.08 2.27
C ILE A 112 6.15 -17.44 1.86
N LEU A 113 6.48 -17.27 0.58
CA LEU A 113 7.86 -17.08 0.13
C LEU A 113 8.10 -15.58 -0.05
N PHE A 114 8.96 -15.01 0.77
CA PHE A 114 9.35 -13.62 0.67
C PHE A 114 10.73 -13.50 0.02
N LEU A 115 10.79 -12.77 -1.08
CA LEU A 115 11.94 -12.61 -1.94
C LEU A 115 12.42 -11.16 -1.90
N LYS A 116 13.68 -10.96 -1.54
CA LYS A 116 14.41 -9.72 -1.82
C LYS A 116 14.98 -9.82 -3.23
N ASP A 117 14.63 -8.88 -4.09
CA ASP A 117 15.26 -8.79 -5.41
C ASP A 117 16.75 -8.45 -5.26
N SER A 118 17.59 -8.94 -6.16
CA SER A 118 19.04 -8.76 -6.07
C SER A 118 19.49 -7.37 -6.52
N ASN A 119 18.70 -6.70 -7.35
CA ASN A 119 19.02 -5.41 -7.94
C ASN A 119 18.53 -4.25 -7.08
N THR A 120 19.11 -4.07 -5.89
CA THR A 120 18.73 -2.98 -4.96
C THR A 120 19.68 -1.78 -5.02
N HIS A 121 20.85 -1.90 -5.65
CA HIS A 121 21.94 -0.90 -5.64
C HIS A 121 22.29 -0.29 -4.26
N GLY A 122 21.95 -0.97 -3.16
CA GLY A 122 22.17 -0.47 -1.80
C GLY A 122 21.10 0.51 -1.30
N GLU A 123 20.01 0.69 -2.05
CA GLU A 123 18.86 1.48 -1.62
C GLU A 123 18.00 0.68 -0.64
N ASP A 124 17.63 1.34 0.46
CA ASP A 124 16.74 0.84 1.50
C ASP A 124 17.00 -0.62 1.91
N GLU A 125 18.28 -0.97 2.16
CA GLU A 125 18.69 -2.36 2.40
C GLU A 125 17.93 -3.06 3.53
N GLY A 126 17.44 -2.27 4.50
CA GLY A 126 16.67 -2.70 5.65
C GLY A 126 15.17 -2.93 5.40
N ASP A 127 14.61 -2.50 4.27
CA ASP A 127 13.17 -2.60 3.99
C ASP A 127 12.69 -4.06 4.00
N SER A 128 13.43 -4.95 3.34
CA SER A 128 13.10 -6.39 3.35
C SER A 128 13.18 -7.00 4.76
N ASP A 129 14.13 -6.58 5.58
CA ASP A 129 14.20 -7.08 6.96
C ASP A 129 13.08 -6.51 7.83
N TYR A 130 12.70 -5.24 7.62
CA TYR A 130 11.55 -4.62 8.26
C TYR A 130 10.24 -5.35 7.90
N ILE A 131 9.96 -5.56 6.62
CA ILE A 131 8.78 -6.31 6.16
C ILE A 131 8.76 -7.70 6.80
N LYS A 132 9.87 -8.44 6.74
CA LYS A 132 9.94 -9.81 7.26
C LYS A 132 9.70 -9.88 8.76
N ASN A 133 10.41 -9.04 9.52
CA ASN A 133 10.47 -9.15 10.97
C ASN A 133 9.29 -8.46 11.66
N ALA A 134 8.80 -7.34 11.10
CA ALA A 134 7.72 -6.55 11.70
C ALA A 134 6.37 -6.84 11.04
N LEU A 135 6.29 -6.71 9.70
CA LEU A 135 4.99 -6.68 9.02
C LEU A 135 4.43 -8.07 8.74
N LEU A 136 5.30 -9.06 8.51
CA LEU A 136 4.92 -10.45 8.29
C LEU A 136 5.00 -11.29 9.56
N ALA A 137 5.18 -10.66 10.72
CA ALA A 137 5.22 -11.34 12.01
C ALA A 137 3.95 -12.20 12.22
N GLY A 138 4.17 -13.46 12.55
CA GLY A 138 3.12 -14.46 12.74
C GLY A 138 2.80 -15.31 11.50
N TYR A 139 3.14 -14.90 10.28
CA TYR A 139 2.99 -15.78 9.12
C TYR A 139 4.10 -16.84 9.05
N GLN A 140 3.83 -17.96 8.36
CA GLN A 140 4.88 -18.90 7.99
C GLN A 140 5.66 -18.34 6.79
N VAL A 141 6.75 -17.62 7.06
CA VAL A 141 7.58 -16.97 6.04
C VAL A 141 8.86 -17.75 5.79
N GLU A 142 9.12 -18.08 4.53
CA GLU A 142 10.44 -18.46 4.04
C GLU A 142 11.05 -17.26 3.31
N TYR A 143 12.21 -16.79 3.76
CA TYR A 143 12.90 -15.64 3.17
C TYR A 143 14.08 -16.09 2.30
N ARG A 144 14.23 -15.50 1.11
CA ARG A 144 15.37 -15.69 0.21
C ARG A 144 15.72 -14.41 -0.55
N VAL A 145 16.95 -14.35 -1.06
CA VAL A 145 17.35 -13.37 -2.08
C VAL A 145 17.23 -14.05 -3.44
N ILE A 146 16.70 -13.34 -4.43
CA ILE A 146 16.65 -13.83 -5.82
C ILE A 146 18.07 -13.94 -6.34
N MET A 147 18.47 -15.12 -6.82
CA MET A 147 19.79 -15.32 -7.39
C MET A 147 19.83 -14.80 -8.84
N PRO A 148 21.01 -14.44 -9.38
CA PRO A 148 21.14 -14.10 -10.79
C PRO A 148 20.53 -15.17 -11.70
N GLY A 149 19.72 -14.76 -12.67
CA GLY A 149 18.94 -15.65 -13.53
C GLY A 149 17.51 -15.90 -13.04
N GLY A 150 17.10 -15.24 -11.95
CA GLY A 150 15.72 -15.15 -11.50
C GLY A 150 15.19 -16.34 -10.71
N LEU A 151 13.93 -16.20 -10.29
CA LEU A 151 13.20 -17.19 -9.51
C LEU A 151 12.81 -18.41 -10.35
N ARG A 152 13.06 -19.62 -9.84
CA ARG A 152 12.67 -20.87 -10.50
C ARG A 152 11.36 -21.43 -9.95
N ARG A 153 10.68 -22.26 -10.75
CA ARG A 153 9.36 -22.84 -10.41
C ARG A 153 9.40 -23.73 -9.18
N GLU A 154 10.50 -24.45 -8.96
CA GLU A 154 10.66 -25.35 -7.82
C GLU A 154 10.65 -24.58 -6.49
N GLU A 155 11.05 -23.31 -6.51
CA GLU A 155 11.17 -22.46 -5.32
C GLU A 155 9.82 -21.95 -4.83
N VAL A 156 8.84 -21.81 -5.73
CA VAL A 156 7.46 -21.42 -5.38
C VAL A 156 6.55 -22.62 -5.08
N THR A 157 7.07 -23.84 -5.19
CA THR A 157 6.27 -25.06 -5.00
C THR A 157 5.84 -25.19 -3.54
N GLY A 158 4.54 -25.43 -3.32
CA GLY A 158 3.96 -25.58 -1.98
C GLY A 158 3.77 -24.26 -1.20
N LYS A 159 3.92 -23.11 -1.88
CA LYS A 159 3.63 -21.78 -1.35
C LYS A 159 2.22 -21.35 -1.75
N ASP A 160 1.59 -20.54 -0.90
CA ASP A 160 0.28 -19.95 -1.16
C ASP A 160 0.41 -18.50 -1.65
N LEU A 161 1.49 -17.83 -1.24
CA LEU A 161 1.78 -16.43 -1.54
C LEU A 161 3.27 -16.23 -1.79
N VAL A 162 3.60 -15.45 -2.83
CA VAL A 162 4.95 -14.96 -3.07
C VAL A 162 4.96 -13.44 -2.93
N ILE A 163 5.90 -12.90 -2.16
CA ILE A 163 6.12 -11.46 -2.03
C ILE A 163 7.49 -11.16 -2.62
N VAL A 164 7.57 -10.17 -3.51
CA VAL A 164 8.84 -9.68 -4.07
C VAL A 164 9.02 -8.22 -3.67
N SER A 165 10.08 -7.94 -2.90
CA SER A 165 10.53 -6.59 -2.55
C SER A 165 11.62 -6.14 -3.51
N ASN A 166 11.45 -4.95 -4.07
CA ASN A 166 12.57 -4.15 -4.58
C ASN A 166 12.29 -2.66 -4.33
N PRO A 167 12.76 -2.08 -3.21
CA PRO A 167 12.37 -0.74 -2.76
C PRO A 167 12.47 0.35 -3.81
N GLY A 168 13.63 0.49 -4.47
CA GLY A 168 13.91 1.61 -5.37
C GLY A 168 14.24 1.21 -6.81
N HIS A 169 13.97 -0.05 -7.21
CA HIS A 169 14.30 -0.50 -8.56
C HIS A 169 13.28 -1.44 -9.21
N PRO A 170 13.26 -1.48 -10.55
CA PRO A 170 12.44 -2.42 -11.30
C PRO A 170 12.76 -3.87 -10.96
N LEU A 171 11.81 -4.76 -11.25
CA LEU A 171 12.05 -6.20 -11.18
C LEU A 171 13.22 -6.60 -12.10
N SER A 172 14.25 -7.23 -11.53
CA SER A 172 15.52 -7.47 -12.22
C SER A 172 15.46 -8.48 -13.37
N ASP A 173 14.75 -9.60 -13.16
CA ASP A 173 14.85 -10.78 -14.03
C ASP A 173 13.50 -11.15 -14.67
N GLU A 174 13.47 -11.25 -16.01
CA GLU A 174 12.27 -11.70 -16.75
C GLU A 174 11.88 -13.14 -16.39
N GLN A 175 12.86 -13.99 -16.03
CA GLN A 175 12.61 -15.35 -15.54
C GLN A 175 11.79 -15.34 -14.24
N THR A 176 12.03 -14.36 -13.35
CA THR A 176 11.21 -14.18 -12.15
C THR A 176 9.76 -13.90 -12.53
N LEU A 177 9.53 -12.95 -13.45
CA LEU A 177 8.19 -12.65 -13.97
C LEU A 177 7.51 -13.90 -14.56
N SER A 178 8.24 -14.67 -15.38
CA SER A 178 7.72 -15.91 -15.98
C SER A 178 7.26 -16.92 -14.92
N THR A 179 8.08 -17.13 -13.88
CA THR A 179 7.72 -17.99 -12.76
C THR A 179 6.50 -17.47 -12.01
N LEU A 180 6.43 -16.18 -11.69
CA LEU A 180 5.30 -15.56 -10.99
C LEU A 180 3.99 -15.60 -11.79
N LYS A 181 4.06 -15.47 -13.13
CA LYS A 181 2.92 -15.65 -14.04
C LYS A 181 2.39 -17.09 -14.01
N SER A 182 3.28 -18.07 -13.91
CA SER A 182 2.91 -19.50 -13.85
C SER A 182 2.48 -19.98 -12.46
N PHE A 183 2.78 -19.20 -11.42
CA PHE A 183 2.45 -19.51 -10.04
C PHE A 183 0.94 -19.35 -9.78
N SER A 184 0.30 -20.38 -9.24
CA SER A 184 -1.14 -20.40 -8.97
C SER A 184 -1.57 -19.64 -7.72
N GLY A 185 -0.64 -19.36 -6.80
CA GLY A 185 -0.90 -18.59 -5.59
C GLY A 185 -0.91 -17.08 -5.81
N GLY A 186 -1.15 -16.35 -4.71
CA GLY A 186 -1.13 -14.89 -4.70
C GLY A 186 0.27 -14.33 -4.92
N VAL A 187 0.36 -13.12 -5.46
CA VAL A 187 1.64 -12.40 -5.58
C VAL A 187 1.49 -11.00 -5.03
N ILE A 188 2.49 -10.53 -4.28
CA ILE A 188 2.66 -9.13 -3.90
C ILE A 188 3.97 -8.64 -4.49
N LEU A 189 3.93 -7.52 -5.22
CA LEU A 189 5.10 -6.75 -5.63
C LEU A 189 5.13 -5.47 -4.78
N VAL A 190 6.25 -5.15 -4.15
CA VAL A 190 6.39 -3.98 -3.28
C VAL A 190 7.69 -3.22 -3.56
N GLY A 191 7.55 -1.92 -3.78
CA GLY A 191 8.63 -0.98 -4.11
C GLY A 191 8.21 0.06 -5.14
N ASP A 192 8.92 1.18 -5.17
CA ASP A 192 8.57 2.42 -5.87
C ASP A 192 8.52 2.23 -7.39
N ASP A 193 9.43 1.40 -7.90
CA ASP A 193 9.64 1.09 -9.32
C ASP A 193 8.99 -0.25 -9.77
N MET A 194 8.15 -0.84 -8.92
CA MET A 194 7.57 -2.18 -9.17
C MET A 194 6.41 -2.19 -10.18
N SER A 195 6.16 -1.10 -10.91
CA SER A 195 5.24 -1.10 -12.04
C SER A 195 5.89 -1.57 -13.36
N ASN A 196 7.22 -1.67 -13.41
CA ASN A 196 7.96 -2.12 -14.58
C ASN A 196 9.11 -3.11 -14.23
N GLY A 197 9.74 -3.68 -15.26
CA GLY A 197 10.89 -4.57 -15.12
C GLY A 197 12.11 -4.01 -15.84
N ALA A 198 13.30 -4.50 -15.49
CA ALA A 198 14.57 -4.05 -16.06
C ALA A 198 14.70 -4.49 -17.54
N GLY A 199 14.12 -3.69 -18.44
CA GLY A 199 14.10 -3.96 -19.89
C GLY A 199 12.91 -4.80 -20.37
N PHE A 200 11.90 -5.05 -19.53
CA PHE A 200 10.69 -5.78 -19.90
C PHE A 200 9.44 -5.21 -19.21
N SER A 201 8.26 -5.51 -19.75
CA SER A 201 7.00 -4.93 -19.26
C SER A 201 6.32 -5.82 -18.19
N LEU A 202 5.89 -5.19 -17.10
CA LEU A 202 5.01 -5.80 -16.10
C LEU A 202 3.52 -5.49 -16.32
N GLU A 203 3.15 -4.69 -17.34
CA GLU A 203 1.78 -4.16 -17.52
C GLU A 203 0.71 -5.28 -17.53
N SER A 204 0.97 -6.36 -18.27
CA SER A 204 0.06 -7.52 -18.31
C SER A 204 -0.06 -8.28 -16.99
N PHE A 205 0.93 -8.15 -16.10
CA PHE A 205 1.00 -8.88 -14.83
C PHE A 205 0.38 -8.07 -13.68
N THR A 206 0.78 -6.82 -13.53
CA THR A 206 0.29 -5.87 -12.50
C THR A 206 -1.03 -5.21 -12.90
N GLY A 207 -1.28 -5.08 -14.19
CA GLY A 207 -2.39 -4.27 -14.72
C GLY A 207 -2.09 -2.76 -14.69
N LEU A 208 -0.83 -2.37 -14.51
CA LEU A 208 -0.41 -0.97 -14.50
C LEU A 208 0.36 -0.65 -15.77
N ARG A 209 -0.05 0.39 -16.49
CA ARG A 209 0.76 1.00 -17.54
C ARG A 209 1.69 2.02 -16.92
N PHE A 210 2.97 1.71 -16.90
CA PHE A 210 4.03 2.64 -16.52
C PHE A 210 4.11 3.83 -17.49
N ARG A 211 4.29 5.05 -16.97
CA ARG A 211 4.48 6.26 -17.76
C ARG A 211 5.82 6.94 -17.47
N ASP A 212 6.17 7.05 -16.19
CA ASP A 212 7.32 7.79 -15.67
C ASP A 212 7.62 7.33 -14.24
N ASN A 213 8.85 7.45 -13.75
CA ASN A 213 9.22 7.01 -12.39
C ASN A 213 8.77 7.98 -11.28
N GLY A 214 8.24 9.16 -11.63
CA GLY A 214 7.67 10.09 -10.66
C GLY A 214 8.71 10.82 -9.80
N SER A 215 9.98 10.81 -10.21
CA SER A 215 11.06 11.60 -9.60
C SER A 215 10.84 13.10 -9.70
N SER A 216 10.07 13.55 -10.69
CA SER A 216 9.62 14.93 -10.81
C SER A 216 8.22 15.05 -11.40
N LEU A 217 7.45 16.02 -10.90
CA LEU A 217 6.14 16.39 -11.44
C LEU A 217 6.19 17.83 -11.91
N SER A 218 5.67 18.09 -13.12
CA SER A 218 5.52 19.45 -13.63
C SER A 218 4.04 19.82 -13.66
N CYS A 219 3.65 20.84 -12.90
CA CYS A 219 2.28 21.34 -12.87
C CYS A 219 2.29 22.87 -12.77
N ASN A 220 1.35 23.55 -13.44
CA ASN A 220 1.23 25.01 -13.42
C ASN A 220 2.53 25.76 -13.78
N GLY A 221 3.38 25.19 -14.63
CA GLY A 221 4.68 25.76 -15.02
C GLY A 221 5.77 25.66 -13.95
N GLN A 222 5.50 24.97 -12.84
CA GLN A 222 6.46 24.68 -11.77
C GLN A 222 6.83 23.19 -11.81
N SER A 223 8.08 22.89 -11.44
CA SER A 223 8.57 21.52 -11.31
C SER A 223 8.81 21.20 -9.83
N PHE A 224 8.36 20.03 -9.41
CA PHE A 224 8.38 19.52 -8.05
C PHE A 224 9.21 18.24 -8.06
N SER A 225 10.31 18.19 -7.32
CA SER A 225 11.14 17.00 -7.18
C SER A 225 10.69 16.20 -5.95
N TYR A 226 10.61 14.87 -6.11
CA TYR A 226 10.19 13.92 -5.08
C TYR A 226 11.30 12.92 -4.74
N ASP A 227 12.49 13.15 -5.25
CA ASP A 227 13.62 12.22 -5.14
C ASP A 227 14.32 12.31 -3.77
N ASN A 228 14.77 11.17 -3.26
CA ASN A 228 15.72 11.05 -2.15
C ASN A 228 15.28 11.66 -0.81
N GLN A 229 13.99 11.62 -0.47
CA GLN A 229 13.43 12.07 0.82
C GLN A 229 13.63 13.56 1.16
N GLY A 230 14.30 14.34 0.31
CA GLY A 230 14.59 15.77 0.50
C GLY A 230 13.61 16.71 -0.19
N GLY A 231 12.62 16.14 -0.90
CA GLY A 231 11.73 16.84 -1.81
C GLY A 231 10.30 17.04 -1.30
N TYR A 232 9.39 17.27 -2.26
CA TYR A 232 7.95 17.27 -2.02
C TYR A 232 7.47 15.87 -1.66
N GLN A 233 6.30 15.78 -1.03
CA GLN A 233 5.72 14.53 -0.60
C GLN A 233 4.41 14.26 -1.34
N TYR A 234 4.22 12.99 -1.69
CA TYR A 234 2.92 12.47 -2.10
C TYR A 234 2.02 12.35 -0.88
N ARG A 235 0.74 12.72 -1.03
CA ARG A 235 -0.30 12.29 -0.09
C ARG A 235 -0.91 11.00 -0.63
N VAL A 236 -0.68 9.90 0.08
CA VAL A 236 -1.32 8.62 -0.23
C VAL A 236 -2.63 8.53 0.52
N THR A 237 -3.67 8.04 -0.15
CA THR A 237 -5.01 7.84 0.39
C THR A 237 -5.46 6.41 0.12
N MET A 238 -5.75 5.70 1.20
CA MET A 238 -6.24 4.32 1.17
C MET A 238 -7.75 4.31 0.91
N ASN A 239 -8.20 3.42 0.04
CA ASN A 239 -9.61 3.23 -0.21
C ASN A 239 -10.28 2.62 1.04
N SER A 240 -11.49 3.08 1.36
CA SER A 240 -12.31 2.52 2.45
C SER A 240 -12.62 1.04 2.27
N GLU A 241 -12.65 0.53 1.02
CA GLU A 241 -12.78 -0.90 0.78
C GLU A 241 -11.53 -1.68 1.23
N PHE A 242 -10.34 -1.11 1.07
CA PHE A 242 -9.07 -1.76 1.43
C PHE A 242 -8.81 -1.73 2.94
N LEU A 243 -9.20 -0.64 3.61
CA LEU A 243 -9.12 -0.47 5.07
C LEU A 243 -10.52 -0.27 5.69
N PRO A 244 -11.41 -1.29 5.62
CA PRO A 244 -12.75 -1.18 6.16
C PRO A 244 -12.73 -1.08 7.69
N GLY A 245 -13.52 -0.16 8.23
CA GLY A 245 -13.63 0.09 9.68
C GLY A 245 -12.54 0.99 10.27
N ILE A 246 -11.52 1.36 9.50
CA ILE A 246 -10.51 2.33 9.93
C ILE A 246 -11.07 3.76 9.77
N PRO A 247 -10.86 4.68 10.73
CA PRO A 247 -11.27 6.07 10.60
C PRO A 247 -10.63 6.76 9.39
N GLU A 248 -11.34 7.72 8.79
CA GLU A 248 -10.85 8.40 7.58
C GLU A 248 -9.53 9.16 7.82
N ALA A 249 -9.34 9.72 9.02
CA ALA A 249 -8.12 10.43 9.37
C ALA A 249 -6.87 9.54 9.25
N ASP A 250 -7.00 8.23 9.50
CA ASP A 250 -5.91 7.26 9.51
C ASP A 250 -5.73 6.54 8.16
N LYS A 251 -6.51 6.92 7.14
CA LYS A 251 -6.36 6.41 5.76
C LYS A 251 -5.45 7.28 4.89
N HIS A 252 -4.81 8.28 5.48
CA HIS A 252 -3.92 9.17 4.76
C HIS A 252 -2.54 9.21 5.40
N TYR A 253 -1.50 9.19 4.58
CA TYR A 253 -0.12 9.42 5.02
C TYR A 253 0.66 10.11 3.92
N THR A 254 1.82 10.64 4.28
CA THR A 254 2.77 11.23 3.35
C THR A 254 3.81 10.21 2.94
N TYR A 255 4.19 10.24 1.67
CA TYR A 255 5.29 9.46 1.13
C TYR A 255 6.31 10.39 0.47
N GLY A 256 7.58 10.28 0.86
CA GLY A 256 8.61 11.27 0.56
C GLY A 256 9.60 10.87 -0.52
N ASN A 257 9.37 9.77 -1.23
CA ASN A 257 10.23 9.33 -2.33
C ASN A 257 9.50 9.40 -3.67
N ASP A 258 10.21 9.05 -4.75
CA ASP A 258 9.62 8.88 -6.06
C ASP A 258 8.62 7.71 -6.08
N LEU A 259 7.65 7.80 -6.97
CA LEU A 259 6.54 6.86 -7.06
C LEU A 259 6.18 6.73 -8.53
N ASP A 260 6.23 5.51 -9.05
CA ASP A 260 5.86 5.21 -10.43
C ASP A 260 4.54 5.86 -10.84
N LEU A 261 4.59 6.79 -11.80
CA LEU A 261 3.40 7.36 -12.41
C LEU A 261 2.79 6.33 -13.35
N THR A 262 1.65 5.79 -12.94
CA THR A 262 0.99 4.71 -13.63
C THR A 262 -0.45 5.02 -14.00
N GLU A 263 -0.97 4.27 -14.97
CA GLU A 263 -2.39 4.20 -15.29
C GLU A 263 -2.90 2.77 -15.04
N ALA A 264 -3.95 2.63 -14.24
CA ALA A 264 -4.61 1.35 -14.04
C ALA A 264 -5.38 0.92 -15.30
N LEU A 265 -5.12 -0.30 -15.78
CA LEU A 265 -5.85 -0.90 -16.90
C LEU A 265 -7.29 -1.28 -16.49
N PRO A 266 -8.21 -1.46 -17.47
CA PRO A 266 -9.56 -1.95 -17.18
C PRO A 266 -9.55 -3.26 -16.39
N GLY A 267 -10.37 -3.34 -15.35
CA GLY A 267 -10.50 -4.52 -14.48
C GLY A 267 -9.50 -4.59 -13.33
N VAL A 268 -8.60 -3.61 -13.19
CA VAL A 268 -7.72 -3.46 -12.03
C VAL A 268 -8.45 -2.68 -10.93
N GLN A 269 -8.39 -3.20 -9.70
CA GLN A 269 -8.93 -2.51 -8.53
C GLN A 269 -7.86 -1.60 -7.95
N VAL A 270 -8.14 -0.30 -7.84
CA VAL A 270 -7.27 0.66 -7.16
C VAL A 270 -7.63 0.70 -5.67
N LEU A 271 -6.70 0.26 -4.84
CA LEU A 271 -6.84 0.11 -3.38
C LEU A 271 -6.27 1.30 -2.62
N ALA A 272 -5.33 2.03 -3.23
CA ALA A 272 -4.85 3.32 -2.76
C ALA A 272 -4.43 4.19 -3.93
N SER A 273 -4.50 5.50 -3.75
CA SER A 273 -4.03 6.48 -4.74
C SER A 273 -3.14 7.53 -4.08
N ALA A 274 -2.18 8.04 -4.84
CA ALA A 274 -1.31 9.12 -4.43
C ALA A 274 -1.61 10.40 -5.23
N ILE A 275 -1.47 11.55 -4.58
CA ILE A 275 -1.52 12.87 -5.21
C ILE A 275 -0.21 13.58 -4.85
N GLY A 276 0.54 13.99 -5.87
CA GLY A 276 1.76 14.78 -5.70
C GLY A 276 1.45 16.21 -5.25
N ALA A 277 2.32 16.76 -4.41
CA ALA A 277 2.30 18.09 -3.84
C ALA A 277 0.92 18.45 -3.29
N ALA A 278 0.66 17.99 -2.05
CA ALA A 278 -0.59 18.14 -1.30
C ALA A 278 -1.32 19.49 -1.54
N GLY A 279 -2.16 19.53 -2.59
CA GLY A 279 -3.01 20.67 -2.94
C GLY A 279 -2.42 21.73 -3.90
N THR A 280 -1.22 21.57 -4.47
CA THR A 280 -0.64 22.56 -5.41
C THR A 280 -0.59 22.10 -6.87
N CYS A 281 -0.77 20.81 -7.12
CA CYS A 281 -0.84 20.24 -8.46
C CYS A 281 -2.22 19.63 -8.74
N ASP A 282 -2.90 20.11 -9.78
CA ASP A 282 -4.10 19.48 -10.35
C ASP A 282 -3.73 18.27 -11.23
N ILE A 283 -2.88 17.39 -10.72
CA ILE A 283 -2.61 16.11 -11.37
C ILE A 283 -3.66 15.10 -10.92
N ALA A 284 -4.10 14.24 -11.85
CA ALA A 284 -4.98 13.13 -11.50
C ALA A 284 -4.28 12.24 -10.47
N PRO A 285 -5.01 11.72 -9.46
CA PRO A 285 -4.46 10.75 -8.54
C PRO A 285 -3.87 9.55 -9.30
N VAL A 286 -2.66 9.16 -8.94
CA VAL A 286 -2.01 7.97 -9.51
C VAL A 286 -2.28 6.76 -8.61
N PRO A 287 -2.41 5.55 -9.17
CA PRO A 287 -2.48 4.34 -8.35
C PRO A 287 -1.23 4.19 -7.47
N ALA A 288 -1.41 3.83 -6.21
CA ALA A 288 -0.32 3.56 -5.27
C ALA A 288 -0.36 2.12 -4.73
N VAL A 289 -1.57 1.58 -4.57
CA VAL A 289 -1.79 0.14 -4.33
C VAL A 289 -2.88 -0.33 -5.28
N VAL A 290 -2.63 -1.42 -6.00
CA VAL A 290 -3.64 -2.04 -6.87
C VAL A 290 -3.74 -3.53 -6.66
N ARG A 291 -4.88 -4.09 -7.06
CA ARG A 291 -5.08 -5.53 -7.22
C ARG A 291 -5.54 -5.86 -8.62
N ARG A 292 -4.91 -6.87 -9.21
CA ARG A 292 -5.37 -7.56 -10.42
C ARG A 292 -5.71 -9.01 -10.10
N THR A 293 -6.89 -9.46 -10.51
CA THR A 293 -7.23 -10.90 -10.41
C THR A 293 -6.42 -11.67 -11.45
N LYS A 294 -5.88 -12.84 -11.10
CA LYS A 294 -5.13 -13.70 -12.01
C LYS A 294 -6.03 -14.43 -13.01
#